data_AF-A0A973V3S7-F1
#
_entry.id   AF-A0A973V3S7-F1
#
_cell.length_a   1.000
_cell.length_b   1.000
_cell.length_c   1.000
_cell.angle_alpha   90.00
_cell.angle_beta   90.00
_cell.angle_gamma   90.00
#
_symmetry.space_group_name_H-M   'P 1'
#
loop_
_entity.id
_entity.type
_entity.pdbx_description
1 polymer ?
#
loop_
_entity_poly.entity_id
_entity_poly.type
_entity_poly.pdbx_seq_one_letter_code
_entity_poly.pdbx_strand_id
1 'polypeptide(L)' 'MSKRAWLVNVALPIEAESPAEAVGEYWRYVAELGSAELPAYVCPVGDELALMPFVAGEPANQDPEEDD' A
#
# COMPACT_ATOMS: atom_id res chain seq x y z
N MET A 1 10.31 15.32 20.69
CA MET A 1 9.72 14.08 20.16
C MET A 1 10.77 13.37 19.32
N SER A 2 11.16 12.14 19.68
CA SER A 2 12.02 11.30 18.85
C SER A 2 11.22 10.76 17.66
N LYS A 3 11.77 10.86 16.44
CA LYS A 3 11.13 10.28 15.25
C LYS A 3 11.19 8.75 15.31
N ARG A 4 10.12 8.08 14.86
CA ARG A 4 10.05 6.62 14.68
C ARG A 4 10.31 6.27 13.21
N ALA A 5 10.98 5.16 12.95
CA ALA A 5 11.15 4.62 11.61
C ALA A 5 9.93 3.78 11.22
N TRP A 6 9.49 3.93 9.97
CA TRP A 6 8.32 3.27 9.40
C TRP A 6 8.71 2.61 8.07
N LEU A 7 8.14 1.45 7.79
CA LEU A 7 8.10 0.88 6.46
C LEU A 7 6.78 1.33 5.82
N VAL A 8 6.87 1.82 4.59
CA VAL A 8 5.71 2.28 3.82
C VAL A 8 5.79 1.64 2.44
N ASN A 9 4.75 0.93 2.04
CA ASN A 9 4.68 0.25 0.76
C ASN A 9 3.28 0.35 0.17
N VAL A 10 3.18 0.38 -1.15
CA VAL A 10 1.91 0.16 -1.86
C VAL A 10 1.85 -1.32 -2.21
N ALA A 11 0.76 -2.00 -1.85
CA ALA A 11 0.54 -3.40 -2.20
C ALA A 11 -0.59 -3.49 -3.21
N LEU A 12 -0.27 -3.86 -4.45
CA LEU A 12 -1.22 -4.01 -5.54
C LEU A 12 -1.30 -5.49 -5.95
N PRO A 13 -2.51 -6.07 -6.07
CA PRO A 13 -2.68 -7.39 -6.64
C PRO A 13 -2.48 -7.30 -8.16
N ILE A 14 -1.27 -7.60 -8.61
CA ILE A 14 -0.89 -7.54 -10.04
C ILE A 14 -0.80 -8.96 -10.59
N GLU A 15 -1.58 -9.23 -11.63
CA GLU A 15 -1.46 -10.44 -12.45
C GLU A 15 -0.46 -10.18 -13.59
N ALA A 16 0.55 -11.03 -13.71
CA ALA A 16 1.60 -10.92 -14.73
C ALA A 16 2.27 -12.28 -15.00
N GLU A 17 2.83 -12.47 -16.18
CA GLU A 17 3.54 -13.70 -16.57
C GLU A 17 4.94 -13.80 -15.95
N SER A 18 5.51 -12.68 -15.49
CA SER A 18 6.83 -12.64 -14.87
C SER A 18 6.97 -11.56 -13.79
N PRO A 19 7.96 -11.68 -12.88
CA PRO A 19 8.25 -10.64 -11.91
C PRO A 19 8.62 -9.29 -12.54
N ALA A 20 9.30 -9.30 -13.69
CA ALA A 20 9.69 -8.07 -14.39
C ALA A 20 8.47 -7.33 -14.94
N GLU A 21 7.51 -8.06 -15.49
CA GLU A 21 6.23 -7.52 -15.95
C GLU A 21 5.40 -6.98 -14.77
N ALA A 22 5.33 -7.71 -13.65
CA ALA A 22 4.64 -7.25 -12.46
C ALA A 22 5.19 -5.89 -11.94
N VAL A 23 6.52 -5.71 -11.98
CA VAL A 23 7.16 -4.42 -11.63
C VAL A 23 6.84 -3.33 -12.64
N GLY A 24 6.73 -3.66 -13.92
CA GLY A 24 6.30 -2.72 -14.96
C GLY A 24 4.88 -2.22 -14.71
N GLU A 25 3.94 -3.13 -14.48
CA GLU A 25 2.54 -2.81 -14.17
C GLU A 25 2.41 -2.03 -12.85
N TYR A 26 3.23 -2.35 -11.84
CA TYR A 26 3.27 -1.59 -10.59
C TYR A 26 3.59 -0.11 -10.85
N TRP A 27 4.63 0.18 -11.63
CA TRP A 27 4.99 1.56 -11.94
C TRP A 27 3.96 2.26 -12.82
N ARG A 28 3.29 1.51 -13.70
CA ARG A 28 2.17 2.03 -14.48
C ARG A 28 1.01 2.47 -13.57
N TYR A 29 0.56 1.60 -12.65
CA TYR A 29 -0.50 1.95 -11.70
C TYR A 29 -0.12 3.12 -10.79
N VAL A 30 1.11 3.15 -10.27
CA VAL A 30 1.60 4.28 -9.45
C VAL A 30 1.56 5.59 -10.22
N ALA A 31 1.90 5.59 -11.51
CA ALA A 31 1.87 6.79 -12.34
C ALA A 31 0.45 7.24 -12.69
N GLU A 32 -0.47 6.30 -12.93
CA GLU A 32 -1.85 6.59 -13.36
C GLU A 32 -2.78 6.97 -12.20
N LEU A 33 -2.70 6.27 -11.06
CA LEU A 33 -3.62 6.40 -9.93
C LEU A 33 -3.05 7.28 -8.80
N GLY A 34 -1.75 7.13 -8.52
CA GLY A 34 -1.04 7.94 -7.52
C GLY A 34 -1.58 7.82 -6.10
N SER A 35 -1.17 8.76 -5.23
CA SER A 35 -1.44 8.71 -3.79
C SER A 35 -2.89 9.00 -3.39
N ALA A 36 -3.72 9.44 -4.33
CA ALA A 36 -5.13 9.74 -4.06
C ALA A 36 -5.99 8.47 -4.06
N GLU A 37 -5.60 7.46 -4.84
CA GLU A 37 -6.40 6.25 -5.06
C GLU A 37 -5.71 4.98 -4.55
N LEU A 38 -4.37 4.95 -4.53
CA LEU A 38 -3.64 3.74 -4.12
C LEU A 38 -3.51 3.62 -2.59
N PRO A 39 -3.79 2.44 -2.02
CA PRO A 39 -3.55 2.18 -0.60
C PRO A 39 -2.05 2.07 -0.31
N ALA A 40 -1.59 2.86 0.64
CA ALA A 40 -0.28 2.73 1.25
C ALA A 40 -0.42 1.99 2.59
N TYR A 41 0.32 0.90 2.74
CA TYR A 41 0.44 0.16 3.98
C TYR A 41 1.60 0.71 4.79
N VAL A 42 1.37 0.96 6.07
CA VAL A 42 2.40 1.41 7.01
C VAL A 42 2.53 0.44 8.16
N CYS A 43 3.77 0.11 8.49
CA CYS A 43 4.10 -0.63 9.70
C CYS A 43 5.36 -0.05 10.36
N PRO A 44 5.47 -0.09 11.69
CA PRO A 44 6.70 0.29 12.34
C PRO A 44 7.84 -0.68 12.00
N VAL A 45 9.07 -0.16 11.89
CA VAL A 45 10.24 -1.04 11.83
C VAL A 45 10.30 -1.88 13.12
N GLY A 46 10.38 -3.20 12.96
CA GLY A 46 10.33 -4.17 14.07
C GLY A 46 8.93 -4.64 14.47
N ASP A 47 7.88 -4.16 13.79
CA ASP A 47 6.50 -4.63 13.93
C ASP A 47 5.83 -4.68 12.54
N GLU A 48 6.44 -5.45 11.64
CA GLU A 48 6.06 -5.47 10.22
C GLU A 48 4.66 -6.06 9.96
N LEU A 49 4.09 -6.76 10.94
CA LEU A 49 2.76 -7.39 10.84
C LEU A 49 1.60 -6.43 11.16
N ALA A 50 1.88 -5.23 11.68
CA ALA A 50 0.84 -4.25 12.00
C ALA A 50 0.09 -3.71 10.77
N LEU A 51 0.71 -3.79 9.56
CA LEU A 51 0.20 -3.45 8.22
C LEU A 51 -1.10 -2.62 8.18
N MET A 52 -1.00 -1.34 8.51
CA MET A 52 -2.17 -0.46 8.52
C MET A 52 -2.33 0.23 7.15
N PRO A 53 -3.47 0.06 6.47
CA PRO A 53 -3.76 0.73 5.20
C PRO A 53 -4.16 2.21 5.36
N PHE A 54 -3.68 3.05 4.44
CA PHE A 54 -4.03 4.46 4.31
C PHE A 54 -4.32 4.82 2.86
N VAL A 55 -5.36 5.60 2.60
CA VAL A 55 -5.66 6.19 1.29
C VAL A 55 -5.81 7.70 1.47
N ALA A 56 -5.17 8.50 0.61
CA ALA A 56 -5.17 9.95 0.69
C ALA A 56 -4.76 10.54 2.07
N GLY A 57 -4.00 9.77 2.87
CA GLY A 57 -3.54 10.18 4.20
C GLY A 57 -4.47 9.81 5.36
N GLU A 58 -5.62 9.19 5.08
CA GLU A 58 -6.57 8.72 6.08
C GLU A 58 -6.50 7.19 6.22
N PRO A 59 -6.66 6.63 7.45
CA PRO A 59 -6.79 5.19 7.63
C PRO A 59 -7.97 4.66 6.81
N ALA A 60 -7.73 3.65 5.98
CA ALA A 60 -8.75 3.10 5.10
C ALA A 60 -9.04 1.66 5.50
N ASN A 61 -10.21 1.37 6.06
CA ASN A 61 -10.60 -0.02 6.26
C ASN A 61 -10.68 -0.72 4.89
N GLN A 62 -10.08 -1.89 4.78
CA GLN A 62 -10.09 -2.69 3.54
C GLN A 62 -10.90 -3.98 3.75
N ASP A 63 -11.57 -4.13 4.89
CA ASP A 63 -12.45 -5.27 5.16
C ASP A 63 -13.75 -5.13 4.35
N PRO A 64 -13.98 -6.00 3.35
CA PRO A 64 -15.20 -5.96 2.54
C PRO A 64 -16.47 -6.25 3.34
N GLU A 65 -16.34 -6.87 4.53
CA GLU A 65 -17.49 -7.21 5.39
C GLU A 65 -17.91 -6.04 6.30
N GLU A 66 -17.11 -4.97 6.42
CA GLU A 66 -17.42 -3.79 7.25
C GLU A 66 -17.98 -2.60 6.44
N ASP A 67 -18.11 -2.72 5.12
CA ASP A 67 -18.76 -1.74 4.22
C ASP A 67 -20.30 -1.90 4.19
N ASP A 68 -20.97 -1.81 5.36
CA ASP A 68 -22.44 -1.82 5.53
C ASP A 68 -23.03 -0.42 5.85
#